data_AF-A0A382WQ56-F1
#
_entry.id   AF-A0A382WQ56-F1
#
_cell.length_a   1.000
_cell.length_b   1.000
_cell.length_c   1.000
_cell.angle_alpha   90.00
_cell.angle_beta   90.00
_cell.angle_gamma   90.00
#
_symmetry.space_group_name_H-M   'P 1'
#
loop_
_entity.id
_entity.type
_entity.pdbx_description
1 polymer ?
#
loop_
_entity_poly.entity_id
_entity_poly.type
_entity_poly.pdbx_seq_one_letter_code
_entity_poly.pdbx_strand_id
1 'polypeptide(L)'
;MDKPTKVLCSKYSSQNSEAISGTAPDWDTLILVSLNTPWQPDIEDSNNFPAGISEIVKSASSSSNKIRMQCIIPDEDYICSGLTKVIQYSKQLTRDYFSK
;
A
#
# COMPACT_ATOMS: atom_id res chain seq x y z
N MET A 1 -2.20 -19.39 39.86
CA MET A 1 -1.90 -19.05 38.46
C MET A 1 -3.11 -18.31 37.92
N ASP A 2 -3.03 -16.99 37.81
CA ASP A 2 -4.12 -16.18 37.28
C ASP A 2 -4.27 -16.38 35.76
N LYS A 3 -5.51 -16.54 35.32
CA LYS A 3 -5.83 -16.67 33.89
C LYS A 3 -5.49 -15.34 33.19
N PRO A 4 -4.86 -15.37 31.99
CA PRO A 4 -4.61 -14.14 31.25
C PRO A 4 -5.95 -13.49 30.87
N THR A 5 -6.14 -12.26 31.36
CA THR A 5 -7.30 -11.43 31.06
C THR A 5 -7.25 -11.06 29.58
N LYS A 6 -8.20 -11.56 28.78
CA LYS A 6 -8.30 -11.18 27.36
C LYS A 6 -8.86 -9.76 27.27
N VAL A 7 -8.06 -8.85 26.73
CA VAL A 7 -8.45 -7.46 26.48
C VAL A 7 -8.66 -7.29 24.96
N LEU A 8 -9.68 -6.51 24.58
CA LEU A 8 -9.89 -6.14 23.18
C LEU A 8 -8.71 -5.31 22.69
N CYS A 9 -8.16 -5.62 21.51
CA CYS A 9 -7.03 -4.90 20.93
C CYS A 9 -7.27 -3.40 20.83
N SER A 10 -8.49 -2.98 20.46
CA SER A 10 -8.87 -1.57 20.41
C SER A 10 -8.72 -0.87 21.76
N LYS A 11 -9.15 -1.53 22.85
CA LYS A 11 -9.04 -1.02 24.22
C LYS A 11 -7.57 -0.93 24.66
N TYR A 12 -6.76 -1.92 24.32
CA TYR A 12 -5.32 -1.91 24.60
C TYR A 12 -4.61 -0.77 23.86
N SER A 13 -4.83 -0.62 22.55
CA SER A 13 -4.25 0.46 21.76
C SER A 13 -4.70 1.84 22.24
N SER A 14 -5.99 2.03 22.58
CA SER A 14 -6.45 3.29 23.19
C SER A 14 -5.76 3.60 24.52
N GLN A 15 -5.54 2.60 25.37
CA GLN A 15 -4.85 2.78 26.66
C GLN A 15 -3.37 3.14 26.49
N ASN A 16 -2.73 2.64 25.44
CA ASN A 16 -1.34 2.90 25.12
C ASN A 16 -1.11 4.12 24.20
N SER A 17 -2.17 4.84 23.84
CA SER A 17 -2.12 5.91 22.82
C SER A 17 -1.60 5.44 21.46
N GLU A 18 -1.77 4.15 21.15
CA GLU A 18 -1.49 3.59 19.82
C GLU A 18 -2.68 3.81 18.89
N ALA A 19 -2.40 3.95 17.59
CA ALA A 19 -3.46 4.03 16.59
C ALA A 19 -4.32 2.74 16.61
N ILE A 20 -5.63 2.91 16.78
CA ILE A 20 -6.59 1.80 16.91
C ILE A 20 -6.78 1.07 15.58
N SER A 21 -6.80 1.83 14.48
CA SER A 21 -6.54 1.30 13.16
C SER A 21 -5.04 1.06 13.07
N GLY A 22 -4.61 -0.17 12.77
CA GLY A 22 -3.20 -0.49 12.63
C GLY A 22 -2.47 0.46 11.68
N THR A 23 -1.14 0.36 11.63
CA THR A 23 -0.22 1.20 10.85
C THR A 23 -0.41 1.17 9.32
N ALA A 24 -1.56 0.70 8.83
CA ALA A 24 -1.93 0.73 7.43
C ALA A 24 -1.79 2.17 6.90
N PRO A 25 -0.83 2.40 5.98
CA PRO A 25 -0.55 3.73 5.47
C PRO A 25 -1.80 4.31 4.80
N ASP A 26 -2.10 5.57 5.11
CA ASP A 26 -3.13 6.34 4.42
C ASP A 26 -2.62 6.81 3.04
N TRP A 27 -3.48 6.71 2.03
CA TRP A 27 -3.15 7.04 0.63
C TRP A 27 -4.41 7.45 -0.13
N ASP A 28 -4.26 8.36 -1.07
CA ASP A 28 -5.33 8.82 -1.97
C ASP A 28 -5.25 8.08 -3.30
N THR A 29 -4.03 7.87 -3.79
CA THR A 29 -3.72 7.12 -5.01
C THR A 29 -2.78 5.97 -4.69
N LEU A 30 -3.06 4.79 -5.23
CA LEU A 30 -2.23 3.60 -5.14
C LEU A 30 -1.76 3.22 -6.55
N ILE A 31 -0.46 3.09 -6.72
CA ILE A 31 0.19 2.60 -7.94
C ILE A 31 0.73 1.21 -7.65
N LEU A 32 0.23 0.21 -8.38
CA LEU A 32 0.74 -1.15 -8.35
C LEU A 32 1.64 -1.38 -9.55
N VAL A 33 2.85 -1.86 -9.30
CA VAL A 33 3.82 -2.23 -10.32
C VAL A 33 3.97 -3.74 -10.32
N SER A 34 3.68 -4.37 -11.45
CA SER A 34 3.90 -5.79 -11.65
C SER A 34 5.39 -6.07 -11.81
N LEU A 35 5.98 -6.84 -10.89
CA LEU A 35 7.40 -7.17 -10.90
C LEU A 35 7.63 -8.64 -10.54
N ASN A 36 8.40 -9.36 -11.36
CA ASN A 36 8.78 -10.74 -11.06
C ASN A 36 9.57 -10.83 -9.75
N THR A 37 9.40 -11.94 -9.04
CA THR A 37 10.21 -12.28 -7.87
C THR A 37 11.57 -12.86 -8.31
N PRO A 38 12.59 -12.83 -7.45
CA PRO A 38 12.61 -12.30 -6.07
C PRO A 38 12.73 -10.77 -5.98
N TRP A 39 12.16 -10.19 -4.93
CA TRP A 39 12.29 -8.76 -4.58
C TRP A 39 13.33 -8.56 -3.49
N GLN A 40 13.97 -7.40 -3.51
CA GLN A 40 14.73 -6.86 -2.39
C GLN A 40 13.79 -6.26 -1.33
N PRO A 41 14.25 -6.09 -0.08
CA PRO A 41 13.47 -5.41 0.96
C PRO A 41 12.97 -4.03 0.51
N ASP A 42 13.84 -3.28 -0.17
CA ASP A 42 13.47 -2.08 -0.91
C ASP A 42 13.19 -2.45 -2.36
N ILE A 43 11.93 -2.31 -2.77
CA ILE A 43 11.47 -2.73 -4.12
C ILE A 43 12.19 -1.98 -5.24
N GLU A 44 12.65 -0.76 -4.96
CA GLU A 44 13.38 0.10 -5.91
C GLU A 44 14.74 -0.50 -6.29
N ASP A 45 15.31 -1.35 -5.42
CA ASP A 45 16.58 -2.06 -5.63
C ASP A 45 16.38 -3.44 -6.28
N SER A 46 15.14 -3.83 -6.58
CA SER A 46 14.84 -5.11 -7.19
C SER A 46 15.18 -5.13 -8.67
N ASN A 47 15.59 -6.31 -9.17
CA ASN A 47 15.89 -6.47 -10.60
C ASN A 47 14.69 -6.12 -11.47
N ASN A 48 14.95 -5.42 -12.58
CA ASN A 48 13.94 -4.95 -13.54
C ASN A 48 12.91 -3.98 -12.95
N PHE A 49 13.20 -3.36 -11.80
CA PHE A 49 12.39 -2.24 -11.32
C PHE A 49 12.38 -1.11 -12.37
N PRO A 50 11.22 -0.58 -12.76
CA PRO A 50 11.15 0.45 -13.81
C PRO A 50 11.89 1.72 -13.41
N ALA A 51 12.92 2.07 -14.18
CA ALA A 51 13.68 3.30 -13.95
C ALA A 51 12.76 4.54 -14.05
N GLY A 52 12.98 5.51 -13.16
CA GLY A 52 12.26 6.79 -13.15
C GLY A 52 10.86 6.76 -12.52
N ILE A 53 10.27 5.59 -12.25
CA ILE A 53 8.92 5.55 -11.65
C ILE A 53 8.90 6.16 -10.25
N SER A 54 9.94 5.92 -9.43
CA SER A 54 10.06 6.52 -8.10
C SER A 54 10.09 8.05 -8.14
N GLU A 55 10.77 8.63 -9.13
CA GLU A 55 10.87 10.09 -9.31
C GLU A 55 9.53 10.67 -9.79
N ILE A 56 8.86 9.99 -10.71
CA ILE A 56 7.51 10.34 -11.16
C ILE A 56 6.53 10.30 -9.99
N VAL A 57 6.55 9.25 -9.17
CA VAL A 57 5.69 9.13 -7.98
C VAL A 57 6.00 10.23 -6.97
N LYS A 58 7.27 10.49 -6.68
CA LYS A 58 7.69 11.55 -5.75
C LYS A 58 7.26 12.94 -6.24
N SER A 59 7.40 13.23 -7.53
CA SER A 59 7.01 14.53 -8.12
C SER A 59 5.50 14.71 -8.24
N ALA A 60 4.75 13.63 -8.46
CA ALA A 60 3.28 13.65 -8.53
C ALA A 60 2.62 13.63 -7.14
N SER A 61 3.33 13.15 -6.12
CA SER A 61 2.83 13.15 -4.74
C SER A 61 2.86 14.56 -4.16
N SER A 62 1.76 14.96 -3.54
CA SER A 62 1.61 16.28 -2.91
C SER A 62 0.93 16.15 -1.55
N SER A 63 0.84 17.25 -0.80
CA SER A 63 0.09 17.29 0.46
C SER A 63 -1.41 17.01 0.28
N SER A 64 -1.96 17.20 -0.92
CA SER A 64 -3.36 16.95 -1.27
C SER A 64 -3.61 15.64 -2.03
N ASN A 65 -2.55 14.90 -2.37
CA ASN A 65 -2.63 13.60 -3.03
C ASN A 65 -1.46 12.73 -2.58
N LYS A 66 -1.68 11.93 -1.54
CA LYS A 66 -0.72 10.95 -1.05
C LYS A 66 -0.69 9.76 -2.00
N ILE A 67 0.37 9.64 -2.78
CA ILE A 67 0.56 8.50 -3.67
C ILE A 67 1.35 7.42 -2.95
N ARG A 68 0.80 6.21 -2.91
CA ARG A 68 1.50 5.01 -2.43
C ARG A 68 1.88 4.13 -3.62
N MET A 69 3.08 3.59 -3.61
CA MET A 69 3.54 2.61 -4.59
C MET A 69 3.70 1.24 -3.93
N GLN A 70 3.30 0.19 -4.62
CA GLN A 70 3.49 -1.21 -4.19
C GLN A 70 3.81 -2.11 -5.38
N CYS A 71 4.42 -3.26 -5.12
CA CYS A 71 4.65 -4.29 -6.12
C CYS A 71 3.67 -5.44 -5.99
N ILE A 72 3.29 -6.03 -7.12
CA ILE A 72 2.52 -7.27 -7.21
C ILE A 72 3.28 -8.28 -8.04
N ILE A 73 3.15 -9.55 -7.69
CA ILE A 73 3.65 -10.64 -8.52
C ILE A 73 2.75 -10.70 -9.77
N PRO A 74 3.32 -10.79 -10.98
CA PRO A 74 2.52 -10.92 -12.18
C PRO A 74 1.68 -12.19 -12.11
N ASP A 75 0.39 -12.07 -12.37
CA ASP A 75 -0.50 -13.21 -12.61
C ASP A 75 -0.42 -13.56 -14.10
N GLU A 76 -0.05 -14.80 -14.43
CA GLU A 76 0.13 -15.28 -15.80
C GLU A 76 -1.15 -15.13 -16.63
N ASP A 77 -2.32 -15.23 -16.01
CA ASP A 77 -3.61 -15.07 -16.69
C ASP A 77 -3.90 -13.60 -17.06
N TYR A 78 -3.24 -12.65 -16.41
CA TYR A 78 -3.51 -11.20 -16.56
C TYR A 78 -2.34 -10.39 -17.13
N ILE A 79 -1.12 -10.96 -17.13
CA ILE A 79 0.12 -10.27 -17.49
C ILE A 79 0.95 -11.19 -18.41
N CYS A 80 1.03 -10.79 -19.68
CA CYS A 80 1.86 -11.47 -20.67
C CYS A 80 3.35 -11.35 -20.29
N SER A 81 4.10 -12.44 -20.44
CA SER A 81 5.52 -12.53 -20.07
C SER A 81 6.36 -11.41 -20.71
N GLY A 82 7.19 -10.74 -19.91
CA GLY A 82 8.12 -9.72 -20.38
C GLY A 82 7.58 -8.28 -20.37
N LEU A 83 6.34 -8.06 -19.92
CA LEU A 83 5.77 -6.72 -19.76
C LEU A 83 5.62 -6.33 -18.29
N THR A 84 6.01 -5.10 -17.95
CA THR A 84 5.70 -4.49 -16.66
C THR A 84 4.35 -3.79 -16.76
N LYS A 85 3.36 -4.28 -15.99
CA LYS A 85 2.06 -3.64 -15.87
C LYS A 85 2.06 -2.64 -14.72
N VAL A 86 1.54 -1.45 -14.96
CA VAL A 86 1.30 -0.43 -13.93
C VAL A 86 -0.21 -0.23 -13.80
N ILE A 87 -0.74 -0.40 -12.59
CA ILE A 87 -2.16 -0.22 -12.29
C ILE A 87 -2.30 0.96 -11.34
N GLN A 88 -3.12 1.94 -11.72
CA GLN A 88 -3.45 3.08 -10.88
C GLN A 88 -4.84 2.90 -10.28
N TYR A 89 -4.93 3.00 -8.96
CA TYR A 89 -6.17 3.16 -8.21
C TYR A 89 -6.20 4.53 -7.56
N SER A 90 -7.34 5.21 -7.62
CA SER A 90 -7.53 6.47 -6.90
C SER A 90 -8.84 6.39 -6.13
N LYS A 91 -8.79 6.74 -4.84
CA LYS A 91 -9.99 6.83 -4.02
C LYS A 91 -10.81 8.02 -4.51
N GLN A 92 -12.00 7.76 -5.05
CA GLN A 92 -13.00 8.81 -5.16
C GLN A 92 -13.68 8.96 -3.80
N LEU A 93 -13.31 10.00 -3.06
CA LEU A 93 -14.05 10.43 -1.88
C LEU A 93 -15.35 11.10 -2.36
N THR A 94 -16.30 10.30 -2.83
CA THR A 94 -17.69 10.75 -2.90
C THR A 94 -18.17 10.96 -1.46
N ARG A 95 -18.88 12.07 -1.19
CA ARG A 95 -19.38 12.40 0.16
C ARG A 95 -20.19 11.26 0.80
N ASP A 96 -20.69 10.35 -0.02
CA ASP A 96 -21.53 9.22 0.39
C ASP A 96 -20.76 7.92 0.68
N TYR A 97 -19.41 7.93 0.63
CA TYR A 97 -18.61 6.70 0.80
C TYR A 97 -18.74 6.07 2.21
N PHE A 98 -18.98 6.89 3.24
CA PHE A 98 -19.16 6.45 4.62
C PHE A 98 -20.58 6.62 5.15
N SER A 99 -21.53 7.11 4.33
CA SER A 99 -22.93 7.20 4.74
C SER A 99 -23.60 5.82 4.61
N LYS A 100 -23.55 5.04 5.68
CA LYS A 100 -24.49 3.94 5.94
C LYS A 100 -25.23 4.22 7.24
#